data_AF-A0A937TQ32-F1
#
_entry.id   AF-A0A937TQ32-F1
#
_cell.length_a   1.000
_cell.length_b   1.000
_cell.length_c   1.000
_cell.angle_alpha   90.00
_cell.angle_beta   90.00
_cell.angle_gamma   90.00
#
_symmetry.space_group_name_H-M   'P 1'
#
loop_
_entity.id
_entity.type
_entity.pdbx_description
1 polymer ?
#
loop_
_entity_poly.entity_id
_entity_poly.type
_entity_poly.pdbx_seq_one_letter_code
_entity_poly.pdbx_strand_id
1 'polypeptide(L)'
;MESKSTESGLEELLRLSKEITRVEREQTKAEQDHAEQRQKVRELQQGLSELKVSVALEQLNPIATPEIIKEVSALKNKQTTGELRKVILDLSAELEKWVDSTSGSNQDMDSIKRSVKTLAILIELLFSIE
;
A
#
# COMPACT_ATOMS: atom_id res chain seq x y z
N MET A 1 37.38 61.84 -13.12
CA MET A 1 36.63 61.22 -12.01
C MET A 1 35.86 60.04 -12.56
N GLU A 2 36.51 58.93 -12.87
CA GLU A 2 35.82 57.73 -13.40
C GLU A 2 36.58 56.49 -12.92
N SER A 3 36.24 56.00 -11.74
CA SER A 3 36.74 54.70 -11.24
C SER A 3 35.84 54.07 -10.17
N LYS A 4 34.77 54.73 -9.72
CA LYS A 4 33.87 54.21 -8.68
C LYS A 4 32.79 53.25 -9.18
N SER A 5 32.46 53.26 -10.47
CA SER A 5 31.36 52.45 -11.02
C SER A 5 31.77 51.01 -11.39
N THR A 6 33.03 50.80 -11.75
CA THR A 6 33.55 49.48 -12.17
C THR A 6 33.88 48.55 -10.99
N GLU A 7 34.35 49.07 -9.85
CA GLU A 7 34.50 48.28 -8.62
C GLU A 7 33.15 47.81 -8.08
N SER A 8 32.12 48.67 -8.15
CA SER A 8 30.77 48.36 -7.68
C SER A 8 30.13 47.19 -8.45
N GLY A 9 30.30 47.13 -9.78
CA GLY A 9 29.70 46.06 -10.60
C GLY A 9 30.39 44.71 -10.44
N LEU A 10 31.71 44.69 -10.28
CA LEU A 10 32.47 43.45 -10.11
C LEU A 10 32.24 42.84 -8.71
N GLU A 11 32.16 43.67 -7.68
CA GLU A 11 31.83 43.25 -6.32
C GLU A 11 30.40 42.71 -6.21
N GLU A 12 29.44 43.32 -6.92
CA GLU A 12 28.05 42.88 -7.00
C GLU A 12 27.92 41.53 -7.74
N LEU A 13 28.69 41.31 -8.82
CA LEU A 13 28.78 40.02 -9.49
C LEU A 13 29.38 38.92 -8.60
N LEU A 14 30.42 39.24 -7.83
CA LEU A 14 30.99 38.29 -6.86
C LEU A 14 30.01 37.96 -5.74
N ARG A 15 29.20 38.94 -5.29
CA ARG A 15 28.13 38.72 -4.31
C ARG A 15 27.04 37.81 -4.89
N LEU A 16 26.56 38.10 -6.10
CA LEU A 16 25.56 37.30 -6.81
C LEU A 16 26.07 35.87 -7.07
N SER A 17 27.33 35.69 -7.46
CA SER A 17 27.93 34.37 -7.67
C SER A 17 27.93 33.52 -6.39
N LYS A 18 28.26 34.13 -5.23
CA LYS A 18 28.18 33.46 -3.93
C LYS A 18 26.74 33.11 -3.55
N GLU A 19 25.79 34.00 -3.85
CA GLU A 19 24.37 33.81 -3.58
C GLU A 19 23.78 32.69 -4.44
N ILE A 20 24.08 32.66 -5.75
CA ILE A 20 23.71 31.58 -6.66
C ILE A 20 24.27 30.24 -6.16
N THR A 21 25.58 30.18 -5.84
CA THR A 21 26.22 28.97 -5.33
C THR A 21 25.55 28.47 -4.04
N ARG A 22 25.12 29.40 -3.18
CA ARG A 22 24.40 29.08 -1.94
C ARG A 22 23.02 28.50 -2.25
N VAL A 23 22.26 29.15 -3.14
CA VAL A 23 20.92 28.71 -3.55
C VAL A 23 20.98 27.33 -4.20
N GLU A 24 21.96 27.06 -5.08
CA GLU A 24 22.14 25.75 -5.72
C GLU A 24 22.41 24.63 -4.70
N ARG A 25 23.23 24.90 -3.67
CA ARG A 25 23.48 23.94 -2.59
C ARG A 25 22.23 23.70 -1.73
N GLU A 26 21.49 24.76 -1.42
CA GLU A 26 20.25 24.66 -0.65
C GLU A 26 19.18 23.87 -1.43
N GLN A 27 19.04 24.10 -2.74
CA GLN A 27 18.16 23.31 -3.61
C GLN A 27 18.59 21.84 -3.67
N THR A 28 19.87 21.57 -3.91
CA THR A 28 20.39 20.19 -3.97
C THR A 28 20.09 19.43 -2.68
N LYS A 29 20.26 20.09 -1.53
CA LYS A 29 19.95 19.50 -0.22
C LYS A 29 18.45 19.25 -0.05
N ALA A 30 17.61 20.21 -0.42
CA ALA A 30 16.16 20.05 -0.33
C ALA A 30 15.66 18.90 -1.23
N GLU A 31 16.23 18.74 -2.42
CA GLU A 31 15.90 17.63 -3.33
C GLU A 31 16.28 16.27 -2.74
N GLN A 32 17.45 16.19 -2.09
CA GLN A 32 17.89 14.99 -1.36
C GLN A 32 16.94 14.67 -0.19
N ASP A 33 16.63 15.67 0.64
CA ASP A 33 15.71 15.51 1.77
C ASP A 33 14.32 15.03 1.29
N HIS A 34 13.82 15.57 0.18
CA HIS A 34 12.57 15.12 -0.44
C HIS A 34 12.65 13.69 -0.99
N ALA A 35 13.78 13.30 -1.59
CA ALA A 35 13.98 11.93 -2.07
C ALA A 35 13.98 10.93 -0.90
N GLU A 36 14.65 11.25 0.20
CA GLU A 36 14.66 10.44 1.42
C GLU A 36 13.27 10.32 2.05
N GLN A 37 12.53 11.43 2.13
CA GLN A 37 11.16 11.41 2.65
C GLN A 37 10.24 10.53 1.80
N ARG A 38 10.31 10.64 0.47
CA ARG A 38 9.55 9.78 -0.44
C ARG A 38 9.91 8.31 -0.24
N GLN A 39 11.18 8.00 -0.01
CA GLN A 39 11.61 6.64 0.27
C GLN A 39 11.03 6.11 1.59
N LYS A 40 11.12 6.89 2.68
CA LYS A 40 10.55 6.54 3.98
C LYS A 40 9.04 6.31 3.92
N VAL A 41 8.32 7.16 3.18
CA VAL A 41 6.86 6.99 2.99
C VAL A 41 6.54 5.68 2.28
N ARG A 42 7.29 5.32 1.22
CA ARG A 42 7.10 4.04 0.51
C ARG A 42 7.35 2.84 1.41
N GLU A 43 8.40 2.87 2.23
CA GLU A 43 8.71 1.80 3.19
C GLU A 43 7.62 1.66 4.26
N LEU A 44 7.11 2.76 4.78
CA LEU A 44 5.99 2.75 5.74
C LEU A 44 4.70 2.21 5.11
N GLN A 45 4.39 2.59 3.88
CA GLN A 45 3.23 2.06 3.15
C GLN A 45 3.34 0.56 2.91
N GLN A 46 4.53 0.08 2.52
CA GLN A 46 4.78 -1.35 2.37
C GLN A 46 4.61 -2.09 3.70
N GLY A 47 5.23 -1.60 4.79
CA GLY A 47 5.09 -2.21 6.11
C GLY A 47 3.66 -2.24 6.62
N LEU A 48 2.86 -1.20 6.34
CA LEU A 48 1.44 -1.16 6.67
C LEU A 48 0.65 -2.21 5.88
N SER A 49 0.95 -2.40 4.60
CA SER A 49 0.33 -3.45 3.77
C SER A 49 0.64 -4.84 4.30
N GLU A 50 1.92 -5.13 4.61
CA GLU A 50 2.35 -6.41 5.18
C GLU A 50 1.70 -6.69 6.55
N LEU A 51 1.52 -5.65 7.37
CA LEU A 51 0.81 -5.75 8.64
C LEU A 51 -0.67 -6.10 8.43
N LYS A 52 -1.36 -5.40 7.52
CA LYS A 52 -2.77 -5.67 7.18
C LYS A 52 -2.97 -7.12 6.73
N VAL A 53 -2.10 -7.62 5.86
CA VAL A 53 -2.13 -9.02 5.42
C VAL A 53 -1.89 -9.97 6.60
N SER A 54 -0.96 -9.65 7.51
CA SER A 54 -0.68 -10.49 8.68
C SER A 54 -1.87 -10.57 9.64
N VAL A 55 -2.53 -9.44 9.91
CA VAL A 55 -3.75 -9.38 10.73
C VAL A 55 -4.87 -10.21 10.10
N ALA A 56 -5.09 -10.07 8.79
CA ALA A 56 -6.08 -10.88 8.08
C ALA A 56 -5.78 -12.39 8.17
N LEU A 57 -4.51 -12.79 8.04
CA LEU A 57 -4.11 -14.20 8.19
C LEU A 57 -4.41 -14.75 9.60
N GLU A 58 -4.15 -13.98 10.64
CA GLU A 58 -4.47 -14.40 12.02
C GLU A 58 -5.98 -14.61 12.21
N GLN A 59 -6.81 -13.75 11.63
CA GLN A 59 -8.26 -13.87 11.67
C GLN A 59 -8.79 -15.04 10.83
N LEU A 60 -8.12 -15.35 9.71
CA LEU A 60 -8.53 -16.41 8.78
C LEU A 60 -8.10 -17.81 9.24
N ASN A 61 -6.94 -17.95 9.90
CA ASN A 61 -6.40 -19.23 10.36
C ASN A 61 -7.42 -20.17 11.04
N PRO A 62 -8.32 -19.71 11.94
CA PRO A 62 -9.28 -20.60 12.59
C PRO A 62 -10.49 -21.01 11.73
N ILE A 63 -10.73 -20.36 10.58
CA ILE A 63 -12.01 -20.46 9.84
C ILE A 63 -11.88 -20.72 8.34
N ALA A 64 -10.75 -20.38 7.73
CA ALA A 64 -10.53 -20.46 6.30
C ALA A 64 -9.82 -21.77 5.92
N THR A 65 -9.94 -22.16 4.65
CA THR A 65 -9.25 -23.34 4.13
C THR A 65 -7.75 -23.03 3.91
N PRO A 66 -6.87 -24.05 3.92
CA PRO A 66 -5.44 -23.87 3.66
C PRO A 66 -5.14 -23.18 2.32
N GLU A 67 -5.98 -23.39 1.31
CA GLU A 67 -5.86 -22.76 -0.01
C GLU A 67 -6.05 -21.24 0.09
N ILE A 68 -7.06 -20.77 0.83
CA ILE A 68 -7.32 -19.34 1.04
C ILE A 68 -6.16 -18.71 1.84
N ILE A 69 -5.68 -19.40 2.88
CA ILE A 69 -4.52 -18.94 3.66
C ILE A 69 -3.29 -18.77 2.76
N LYS A 70 -3.05 -19.73 1.86
CA LYS A 70 -1.95 -19.65 0.90
C LYS A 70 -2.08 -18.44 -0.03
N GLU A 71 -3.26 -18.21 -0.60
CA GLU A 71 -3.47 -17.06 -1.50
C GLU A 71 -3.30 -15.71 -0.78
N VAL A 72 -3.84 -15.58 0.44
CA VAL A 72 -3.68 -14.37 1.26
C VAL A 72 -2.22 -14.19 1.68
N SER A 73 -1.50 -15.26 2.02
CA SER A 73 -0.08 -15.20 2.36
C SER A 73 0.79 -14.70 1.21
N ALA A 74 0.40 -15.02 -0.04
CA ALA A 74 1.11 -14.57 -1.23
C ALA A 74 0.98 -13.06 -1.45
N LEU A 75 -0.03 -12.39 -0.85
CA LEU A 75 -0.21 -10.95 -0.95
C LEU A 75 0.88 -10.15 -0.25
N LYS A 76 1.59 -10.72 0.75
CA LYS A 76 2.71 -10.04 1.44
C LYS A 76 3.80 -9.58 0.47
N ASN A 77 4.01 -10.34 -0.60
CA ASN A 77 5.10 -10.12 -1.55
C ASN A 77 4.61 -9.68 -2.94
N LYS A 78 3.29 -9.54 -3.14
CA LYS A 78 2.69 -9.22 -4.44
C LYS A 78 2.13 -7.81 -4.44
N GLN A 79 2.32 -7.11 -5.54
CA GLN A 79 1.81 -5.74 -5.74
C GLN A 79 0.38 -5.71 -6.33
N THR A 80 -0.22 -6.89 -6.58
CA THR A 80 -1.53 -7.00 -7.24
C THR A 80 -2.52 -7.80 -6.39
N THR A 81 -3.78 -7.34 -6.40
CA THR A 81 -4.90 -7.93 -5.66
C THR A 81 -5.76 -8.87 -6.51
N GLY A 82 -5.33 -9.18 -7.74
CA GLY A 82 -6.11 -9.96 -8.70
C GLY A 82 -6.52 -11.35 -8.19
N GLU A 83 -5.59 -12.08 -7.56
CA GLU A 83 -5.88 -13.38 -6.96
C GLU A 83 -6.85 -13.25 -5.77
N LEU A 84 -6.70 -12.21 -4.93
CA LEU A 84 -7.63 -11.96 -3.83
C LEU A 84 -9.04 -11.69 -4.34
N ARG A 85 -9.18 -10.87 -5.38
CA ARG A 85 -10.47 -10.58 -6.04
C ARG A 85 -11.10 -11.86 -6.58
N LYS A 86 -10.31 -12.75 -7.19
CA LYS A 86 -10.78 -14.04 -7.67
C LYS A 86 -11.28 -14.93 -6.54
N VAL A 87 -10.53 -15.05 -5.43
CA VAL A 87 -10.95 -15.84 -4.26
C VAL A 87 -12.27 -15.31 -3.68
N ILE A 88 -12.44 -13.99 -3.59
CA ILE A 88 -13.70 -13.35 -3.14
C ILE A 88 -14.87 -13.70 -4.06
N LEU A 89 -14.66 -13.66 -5.38
CA LEU A 89 -15.69 -14.01 -6.36
C LEU A 89 -16.06 -15.48 -6.29
N ASP A 90 -15.07 -16.37 -6.19
CA ASP A 90 -15.28 -17.82 -6.09
C ASP A 90 -16.09 -18.16 -4.82
N LEU A 91 -15.71 -17.61 -3.66
CA LEU A 91 -16.45 -17.78 -2.40
C LEU A 91 -17.88 -17.24 -2.46
N SER A 92 -18.07 -16.10 -3.13
CA SER A 92 -19.39 -15.48 -3.29
C SER A 92 -20.30 -16.35 -4.17
N ALA A 93 -19.75 -16.89 -5.27
CA ALA A 93 -20.48 -17.79 -6.17
C ALA A 93 -20.80 -19.14 -5.49
N GLU A 94 -19.92 -19.63 -4.61
CA GLU A 94 -20.23 -20.80 -3.78
C GLU A 94 -21.38 -20.51 -2.83
N LEU A 95 -21.33 -19.40 -2.08
CA LEU A 95 -22.40 -19.02 -1.16
C LEU A 95 -23.75 -18.83 -1.86
N GLU A 96 -23.77 -18.23 -3.06
CA GLU A 96 -24.99 -18.09 -3.87
C GLU A 96 -25.59 -19.45 -4.23
N LYS A 97 -24.77 -20.40 -4.72
CA LYS A 97 -25.22 -21.78 -4.99
C LYS A 97 -25.75 -22.48 -3.74
N TRP A 98 -25.14 -22.23 -2.58
CA TRP A 98 -25.59 -22.79 -1.31
C TRP A 98 -26.99 -22.31 -0.96
N VAL A 99 -27.24 -20.99 -1.08
CA VAL A 99 -28.55 -20.36 -0.83
C VAL A 99 -29.62 -20.91 -1.78
N ASP A 100 -29.30 -21.05 -3.07
CA ASP A 100 -30.22 -21.62 -4.06
C ASP A 100 -30.57 -23.09 -3.77
N SER A 101 -29.64 -23.82 -3.17
CA SER A 101 -29.78 -25.23 -2.83
C SER A 101 -30.46 -25.49 -1.48
N THR A 102 -30.72 -24.45 -0.66
CA THR A 102 -31.26 -24.57 0.71
C THR A 102 -32.70 -25.11 0.75
N SER A 103 -33.39 -25.22 -0.38
CA SER A 103 -34.77 -25.73 -0.44
C SER A 103 -34.95 -27.23 -0.13
N GLY A 104 -33.89 -28.01 0.18
CA GLY A 104 -34.01 -29.47 0.27
C GLY A 104 -33.12 -30.28 1.23
N SER A 105 -32.19 -29.73 2.02
CA SER A 105 -31.33 -30.59 2.88
C SER A 105 -30.85 -29.94 4.18
N ASN A 106 -30.53 -30.78 5.17
CA ASN A 106 -29.80 -30.45 6.40
C ASN A 106 -28.39 -29.93 6.03
N GLN A 107 -28.29 -28.67 5.64
CA GLN A 107 -27.01 -28.04 5.31
C GLN A 107 -26.23 -27.71 6.58
N ASP A 108 -24.92 -27.89 6.52
CA ASP A 108 -23.97 -27.52 7.58
C ASP A 108 -23.90 -25.99 7.71
N MET A 109 -24.77 -25.45 8.57
CA MET A 109 -24.84 -24.01 8.88
C MET A 109 -23.52 -23.47 9.42
N ASP A 110 -22.68 -24.30 10.05
CA ASP A 110 -21.37 -23.87 10.55
C ASP A 110 -20.36 -23.69 9.41
N SER A 111 -20.47 -24.46 8.33
CA SER A 111 -19.70 -24.25 7.09
C SER A 111 -20.07 -22.91 6.45
N ILE A 112 -21.36 -22.64 6.27
CA ILE A 112 -21.85 -21.37 5.68
C ILE A 112 -21.38 -20.18 6.52
N LYS A 113 -21.52 -20.27 7.84
CA LYS A 113 -21.07 -19.21 8.77
C LYS A 113 -19.57 -18.97 8.67
N ARG A 114 -18.75 -20.01 8.49
CA ARG A 114 -17.31 -19.87 8.26
C ARG A 114 -17.03 -19.20 6.92
N SER A 115 -17.67 -19.63 5.84
CA SER A 115 -17.49 -19.02 4.51
C SER A 115 -17.88 -17.54 4.46
N VAL A 116 -18.98 -17.14 5.11
CA VAL A 116 -19.38 -15.72 5.21
C VAL A 116 -18.36 -14.90 6.00
N LYS A 117 -17.87 -15.42 7.13
CA LYS A 117 -16.81 -14.73 7.91
C LYS A 117 -15.52 -14.59 7.13
N THR A 118 -15.10 -15.66 6.45
CA THR A 118 -13.94 -15.65 5.57
C THR A 118 -14.10 -14.60 4.48
N LEU A 119 -15.25 -14.55 3.81
CA LEU A 119 -15.54 -13.55 2.78
C LEU A 119 -15.46 -12.12 3.34
N ALA A 120 -16.03 -11.86 4.52
CA ALA A 120 -15.98 -10.54 5.15
C ALA A 120 -14.55 -10.06 5.41
N ILE A 121 -13.68 -10.93 5.95
CA ILE A 121 -12.27 -10.60 6.20
C ILE A 121 -11.52 -10.34 4.89
N LEU A 122 -11.77 -11.14 3.85
CA LEU A 122 -11.12 -10.96 2.55
C LEU A 122 -11.52 -9.64 1.87
N ILE A 123 -12.79 -9.24 1.97
CA ILE A 123 -13.28 -7.95 1.46
C ILE A 123 -12.64 -6.79 2.23
N GLU A 124 -12.60 -6.87 3.57
CA GLU A 124 -11.95 -5.85 4.40
C GLU A 124 -10.46 -5.72 4.07
N LEU A 125 -9.77 -6.85 3.87
CA LEU A 125 -8.38 -6.87 3.43
C LEU A 125 -8.22 -6.18 2.07
N LEU A 126 -9.08 -6.50 1.09
CA LEU A 126 -9.03 -5.91 -0.25
C LEU A 126 -9.11 -4.39 -0.19
N PHE A 127 -10.10 -3.84 0.53
CA PHE A 127 -10.25 -2.39 0.71
C PHE A 127 -9.13 -1.76 1.55
N SER A 128 -8.43 -2.54 2.35
CA SER A 128 -7.35 -2.03 3.19
C SER A 128 -6.03 -1.91 2.43
N ILE A 129 -5.81 -2.69 1.38
CA ILE A 129 -4.54 -2.70 0.63
C ILE A 129 -4.62 -1.98 -0.72
N GLU A 130 -5.81 -1.63 -1.19
CA GLU A 130 -6.07 -0.75 -2.33
C GLU A 130 -6.24 0.72 -1.90
#